data_AF-A0A7J6QGQ0-F1
#
_entry.id   AF-A0A7J6QGQ0-F1
#
_cell.length_a   1.000
_cell.length_b   1.000
_cell.length_c   1.000
_cell.angle_alpha   90.00
_cell.angle_beta   90.00
_cell.angle_gamma   90.00
#
_symmetry.space_group_name_H-M   'P 1'
#
loop_
_entity.id
_entity.type
_entity.pdbx_description
1 polymer ?
#
loop_
_entity_poly.entity_id
_entity_poly.type
_entity_poly.pdbx_seq_one_letter_code
_entity_poly.pdbx_strand_id
1 'polypeptide(L)'
;MLTVHVVFALVVFAICIAVYVYTDYVNERAARGSGIDGIRYNLALQTLLAKGDEQHRRVNWRPQPLVVYQAGREGECDVLLSICGQIRGVSKGMCVVAAIAVGDRTDRHLQEARGAEAHLLEHKMSQRKLDGFATVIPSPSMYEGVSSAVTITGLGGLRPNTVIIAWPEKADGSEPSSGAAVEFVRTLEVCRIEQKAVICVKGASSRSLSRSFLDYFEHPGYRESQKVVDVWWIIHDGGLLALLAWLFTTHEVWVWKTTRVRIFVVMEEITAEQAAAAGQKLENTLRRKRLFQTVEVEVVVLDDKMIEPYTYDWTLRYEERAQFQPT
;
A
#
# COMPACT_ATOMS: atom_id res chain seq x y z
N MET A 1 53.17 -13.78 -6.94
CA MET A 1 52.89 -13.28 -5.58
C MET A 1 52.43 -14.43 -4.67
N LEU A 2 51.27 -15.06 -4.91
CA LEU A 2 50.76 -16.17 -4.10
C LEU A 2 51.58 -17.48 -4.18
N THR A 3 52.34 -17.71 -5.27
CA THR A 3 53.14 -18.93 -5.44
C THR A 3 54.55 -18.86 -4.84
N VAL A 4 55.01 -17.67 -4.42
CA VAL A 4 56.39 -17.46 -3.95
C VAL A 4 56.40 -17.22 -2.44
N HIS A 5 55.62 -16.25 -1.94
CA HIS A 5 55.44 -16.03 -0.51
C HIS A 5 54.02 -15.55 -0.20
N VAL A 6 53.15 -16.48 0.18
CA VAL A 6 51.73 -16.25 0.49
C VAL A 6 51.54 -15.18 1.56
N VAL A 7 52.35 -15.21 2.63
CA VAL A 7 52.20 -14.30 3.78
C VAL A 7 52.45 -12.85 3.36
N PHE A 8 53.55 -12.57 2.64
CA PHE A 8 53.85 -11.21 2.17
C PHE A 8 52.83 -10.74 1.13
N ALA A 9 52.35 -11.63 0.25
CA ALA A 9 51.31 -11.31 -0.70
C ALA A 9 50.00 -10.89 0.00
N LEU A 10 49.59 -11.59 1.06
CA LEU A 10 48.41 -11.24 1.86
C LEU A 10 48.57 -9.90 2.60
N VAL A 11 49.75 -9.63 3.15
CA VAL A 11 50.04 -8.35 3.82
C VAL A 11 49.95 -7.18 2.84
N VAL A 12 50.54 -7.32 1.66
CA VAL A 12 50.45 -6.29 0.61
C VAL A 12 49.01 -6.11 0.15
N PHE A 13 48.25 -7.20 -0.03
CA PHE A 13 46.84 -7.12 -0.40
C PHE A 13 46.01 -6.38 0.65
N ALA A 14 46.24 -6.67 1.94
CA ALA A 14 45.57 -6.00 3.04
C ALA A 14 45.91 -4.50 3.09
N ILE A 15 47.17 -4.14 2.87
CA ILE A 15 47.60 -2.73 2.80
C ILE A 15 46.94 -2.03 1.60
N CYS A 16 46.92 -2.65 0.42
CA CYS A 16 46.26 -2.09 -0.76
C CYS A 16 44.76 -1.89 -0.54
N ILE A 17 44.07 -2.86 0.07
CA ILE A 17 42.66 -2.73 0.45
C ILE A 17 42.48 -1.60 1.47
N ALA A 18 43.34 -1.51 2.49
CA ALA A 18 43.26 -0.46 3.50
C ALA A 18 43.46 0.94 2.89
N VAL A 19 44.43 1.10 1.99
CA VAL A 19 44.66 2.36 1.25
C VAL A 19 43.49 2.67 0.33
N TYR A 20 42.94 1.68 -0.37
CA TYR A 20 41.75 1.87 -1.21
C TYR A 20 40.55 2.34 -0.39
N VAL A 21 40.20 1.62 0.68
CA VAL A 21 39.10 1.97 1.60
C VAL A 21 39.34 3.34 2.23
N TYR A 22 40.58 3.67 2.62
CA TYR A 22 40.92 4.97 3.19
C TYR A 22 40.76 6.10 2.18
N THR A 23 41.20 5.92 0.94
CA THR A 23 41.11 6.93 -0.12
C THR A 23 39.65 7.18 -0.49
N ASP A 24 38.85 6.12 -0.58
CA ASP A 24 37.41 6.18 -0.82
C ASP A 24 36.69 6.93 0.32
N TYR A 25 37.01 6.57 1.57
CA TYR A 25 36.51 7.25 2.76
C TYR A 25 36.86 8.74 2.79
N VAL A 26 38.09 9.13 2.44
CA VAL A 26 38.55 10.53 2.45
C VAL A 26 37.93 11.35 1.32
N ASN A 27 37.87 10.80 0.09
CA ASN A 27 37.26 11.49 -1.05
C ASN A 27 35.78 11.78 -0.81
N GLU A 28 35.04 10.85 -0.22
CA GLU A 28 33.63 11.07 0.09
C GLU A 28 33.43 12.05 1.25
N ARG A 29 34.30 12.02 2.28
CA ARG A 29 34.28 12.99 3.39
C ARG A 29 34.49 14.43 2.92
N ALA A 30 35.33 14.62 1.89
CA ALA A 30 35.60 15.92 1.28
C ALA A 30 34.44 16.40 0.39
N ALA A 31 33.64 15.47 -0.16
CA ALA A 31 32.54 15.79 -1.08
C ALA A 31 31.22 16.12 -0.37
N ARG A 32 30.92 15.49 0.78
CA ARG A 32 29.75 15.76 1.67
C ARG A 32 30.01 15.10 3.04
N GLY A 33 29.66 15.77 4.13
CA GLY A 33 30.00 15.32 5.50
C GLY A 33 29.61 13.87 5.82
N SER A 34 30.39 13.25 6.72
CA SER A 34 30.32 11.83 7.14
C SER A 34 30.59 10.82 6.00
N GLY A 35 31.82 10.33 5.88
CA GLY A 35 32.24 9.42 4.79
C GLY A 35 31.45 8.10 4.71
N ILE A 36 30.86 7.61 5.80
CA ILE A 36 30.02 6.39 5.76
C ILE A 36 28.63 6.68 5.17
N ASP A 37 28.10 7.88 5.40
CA ASP A 37 26.80 8.29 4.86
C ASP A 37 26.92 8.58 3.35
N GLY A 38 28.10 9.02 2.89
CA GLY A 38 28.47 9.09 1.47
C GLY A 38 28.31 7.74 0.75
N ILE A 39 28.94 6.68 1.27
CA ILE A 39 28.85 5.33 0.71
C ILE A 39 27.40 4.85 0.65
N ARG A 40 26.65 5.02 1.76
CA ARG A 40 25.24 4.60 1.83
C ARG A 40 24.37 5.34 0.82
N TYR A 41 24.59 6.65 0.68
CA TYR A 41 23.88 7.47 -0.29
C TYR A 41 24.19 7.05 -1.73
N ASN A 42 25.47 6.85 -2.06
CA ASN A 42 25.88 6.42 -3.40
C ASN A 42 25.33 5.04 -3.75
N LEU A 43 25.35 4.10 -2.80
CA LEU A 43 24.73 2.78 -2.97
C LEU A 43 23.22 2.91 -3.22
N ALA A 44 22.52 3.72 -2.43
CA ALA A 44 21.09 3.96 -2.63
C ALA A 44 20.80 4.56 -4.01
N LEU A 45 21.57 5.56 -4.44
CA LEU A 45 21.42 6.19 -5.76
C LEU A 45 21.65 5.20 -6.91
N GLN A 46 22.71 4.40 -6.86
CA GLN A 46 23.00 3.42 -7.90
C GLN A 46 21.91 2.34 -7.98
N THR A 47 21.40 1.86 -6.84
CA THR A 47 20.31 0.88 -6.82
C THR A 47 19.01 1.45 -7.39
N LEU A 48 18.73 2.73 -7.15
CA LEU A 48 17.57 3.44 -7.71
C LEU A 48 17.65 3.59 -9.22
N LEU A 49 18.83 3.97 -9.74
CA LEU A 49 19.07 4.11 -11.18
C LEU A 49 18.93 2.77 -11.89
N ALA A 50 19.49 1.69 -11.34
CA ALA A 50 19.36 0.35 -11.91
C ALA A 50 17.91 -0.18 -11.91
N LYS A 51 17.12 0.15 -10.88
CA LYS A 51 15.72 -0.32 -10.75
C LYS A 51 14.75 0.35 -11.72
N GLY A 52 15.04 1.58 -12.16
CA GLY A 52 14.18 2.32 -13.09
C GLY A 52 13.86 1.56 -14.38
N ASP A 53 14.81 0.79 -14.89
CA ASP A 53 14.67 0.03 -16.14
C ASP A 53 13.85 -1.26 -16.00
N GLU A 54 13.77 -1.84 -14.80
CA GLU A 54 13.09 -3.12 -14.56
C GLU A 54 11.59 -2.98 -14.28
N GLN A 55 11.13 -1.85 -13.74
CA GLN A 55 9.76 -1.73 -13.24
C GLN A 55 8.70 -1.83 -14.35
N HIS A 56 9.04 -1.44 -15.57
CA HIS A 56 8.18 -1.60 -16.76
C HIS A 56 8.00 -3.06 -17.20
N ARG A 57 8.79 -4.02 -16.69
CA ARG A 57 8.75 -5.44 -17.13
C ARG A 57 8.10 -6.40 -16.13
N ARG A 58 7.74 -5.97 -14.92
CA ARG A 58 7.23 -6.90 -13.90
C ARG A 58 5.73 -7.19 -14.07
N VAL A 59 5.43 -8.43 -14.46
CA VAL A 59 4.06 -8.98 -14.60
C VAL A 59 3.37 -9.19 -13.23
N ASN A 60 4.14 -9.24 -12.13
CA ASN A 60 3.60 -9.46 -10.78
C ASN A 60 3.42 -8.13 -10.02
N TRP A 61 2.18 -7.65 -9.96
CA TRP A 61 1.81 -6.48 -9.16
C TRP A 61 1.99 -6.74 -7.66
N ARG A 62 2.49 -5.73 -6.93
CA ARG A 62 2.55 -5.72 -5.46
C ARG A 62 2.19 -4.32 -4.94
N PRO A 63 1.47 -4.19 -3.82
CA PRO A 63 1.11 -2.90 -3.29
C PRO A 63 2.34 -2.18 -2.73
N GLN A 64 2.56 -0.96 -3.20
CA GLN A 64 3.47 0.05 -2.65
C GLN A 64 2.61 1.18 -2.12
N PRO A 65 2.16 1.11 -0.85
CA PRO A 65 1.15 2.00 -0.31
C PRO A 65 1.67 3.43 -0.10
N LEU A 66 0.85 4.38 -0.53
CA LEU A 66 0.83 5.77 -0.08
C LEU A 66 -0.41 5.94 0.80
N VAL A 67 -0.23 6.00 2.11
CA VAL A 67 -1.32 6.29 3.06
C VAL A 67 -1.47 7.80 3.13
N VAL A 68 -2.69 8.30 2.95
CA VAL A 68 -2.98 9.74 3.04
C VAL A 68 -4.11 9.97 4.03
N TYR A 69 -3.91 10.90 4.97
CA TYR A 69 -4.90 11.28 5.97
C TYR A 69 -4.78 12.76 6.33
N GLN A 70 -5.82 13.33 6.95
CA GLN A 70 -5.77 14.71 7.44
C GLN A 70 -5.08 14.78 8.80
N ALA A 71 -4.07 15.65 8.94
CA ALA A 71 -3.34 15.86 10.19
C ALA A 71 -4.30 16.24 11.34
N GLY A 72 -4.01 15.76 12.56
CA GLY A 72 -4.88 15.92 13.73
C GLY A 72 -6.02 14.89 13.85
N ARG A 73 -6.17 13.97 12.89
CA ARG A 73 -7.09 12.82 12.98
C ARG A 73 -6.37 11.54 13.38
N GLU A 74 -5.98 11.45 14.63
CA GLU A 74 -5.15 10.35 15.13
C GLU A 74 -5.79 8.97 14.96
N GLY A 75 -7.09 8.83 15.25
CA GLY A 75 -7.80 7.54 15.11
C GLY A 75 -7.90 7.06 13.66
N GLU A 76 -8.04 7.99 12.71
CA GLU A 76 -8.02 7.68 11.27
C GLU A 76 -6.63 7.16 10.87
N CYS A 77 -5.58 7.87 11.28
CA CYS A 77 -4.19 7.48 11.07
C CYS A 77 -3.92 6.05 11.59
N ASP A 78 -4.33 5.73 12.81
CA ASP A 78 -4.09 4.41 13.41
C ASP A 78 -4.76 3.26 12.65
N VAL A 79 -6.01 3.46 12.20
CA VAL A 79 -6.72 2.47 11.38
C VAL A 79 -6.03 2.27 10.03
N LEU A 80 -5.67 3.37 9.35
CA LEU A 80 -5.01 3.30 8.04
C LEU A 80 -3.61 2.68 8.13
N LEU A 81 -2.84 2.99 9.18
CA LEU A 81 -1.54 2.38 9.43
C LEU A 81 -1.68 0.88 9.74
N SER A 82 -2.68 0.49 10.53
CA SER A 82 -2.98 -0.92 10.80
C SER A 82 -3.28 -1.68 9.50
N ILE A 83 -4.15 -1.15 8.65
CA ILE A 83 -4.48 -1.73 7.35
C ILE A 83 -3.26 -1.78 6.43
N CYS A 84 -2.46 -0.72 6.40
CA CYS A 84 -1.23 -0.67 5.62
C CYS A 84 -0.26 -1.78 6.03
N GLY A 85 -0.06 -2.00 7.33
CA GLY A 85 0.77 -3.10 7.84
C GLY A 85 0.27 -4.47 7.40
N GLN A 86 -1.05 -4.67 7.42
CA GLN A 86 -1.66 -5.94 7.02
C GLN A 86 -1.51 -6.20 5.50
N ILE A 87 -1.71 -5.18 4.65
CA ILE A 87 -1.61 -5.32 3.18
C ILE A 87 -0.16 -5.50 2.72
N ARG A 88 0.81 -4.88 3.41
CA ARG A 88 2.23 -5.11 3.09
C ARG A 88 2.63 -6.57 3.31
N GLY A 89 1.95 -7.27 4.22
CA GLY A 89 2.16 -8.68 4.51
C GLY A 89 3.63 -8.98 4.82
N VAL A 90 4.15 -10.06 4.24
CA VAL A 90 5.57 -10.45 4.36
C VAL A 90 6.50 -9.54 3.54
N SER A 91 5.96 -8.78 2.57
CA SER A 91 6.77 -7.98 1.66
C SER A 91 7.13 -6.62 2.25
N LYS A 92 8.43 -6.37 2.42
CA LYS A 92 8.99 -5.06 2.81
C LYS A 92 8.98 -4.07 1.62
N GLY A 93 7.85 -3.97 0.90
CA GLY A 93 7.67 -2.99 -0.15
C GLY A 93 7.78 -1.56 0.40
N MET A 94 8.00 -0.58 -0.48
CA MET A 94 8.01 0.83 -0.08
C MET A 94 6.65 1.23 0.51
N CYS A 95 6.68 1.95 1.62
CA CYS A 95 5.51 2.54 2.26
C CYS A 95 5.79 4.02 2.50
N VAL A 96 4.87 4.88 2.09
CA VAL A 96 4.91 6.31 2.40
C VAL A 96 3.63 6.70 3.10
N VAL A 97 3.73 7.48 4.15
CA VAL A 97 2.58 8.02 4.88
C VAL A 97 2.63 9.53 4.80
N ALA A 98 1.61 10.13 4.19
CA ALA A 98 1.48 11.55 3.99
C ALA A 98 0.36 12.11 4.85
N ALA A 99 0.71 12.91 5.86
CA ALA A 99 -0.24 13.67 6.64
C ALA A 99 -0.48 15.03 5.97
N ILE A 100 -1.73 15.36 5.66
CA ILE A 100 -2.09 16.62 5.04
C ILE A 100 -2.46 17.63 6.13
N ALA A 101 -1.62 18.64 6.30
CA ALA A 101 -1.84 19.73 7.24
C ALA A 101 -2.60 20.86 6.52
N VAL A 102 -3.92 20.86 6.69
CA VAL A 102 -4.80 21.82 6.02
C VAL A 102 -4.65 23.21 6.65
N GLY A 103 -4.19 24.17 5.86
CA GLY A 103 -3.97 25.55 6.29
C GLY A 103 -3.10 26.34 5.33
N ASP A 104 -2.91 27.62 5.63
CA ASP A 104 -2.00 28.47 4.87
C ASP A 104 -0.54 28.10 5.19
N ARG A 105 0.27 27.92 4.14
CA ARG A 105 1.68 27.55 4.24
C ARG A 105 2.51 28.62 4.97
N THR A 106 2.04 29.86 4.96
CA THR A 106 2.70 31.01 5.59
C THR A 106 2.46 31.09 7.10
N ASP A 107 1.51 30.32 7.63
CA ASP A 107 1.21 30.31 9.06
C ASP A 107 2.32 29.60 9.86
N ARG A 108 2.90 30.32 10.82
CA ARG A 108 3.93 29.82 11.72
C ARG A 108 3.39 28.71 12.63
N HIS A 109 2.14 28.79 13.06
CA HIS A 109 1.51 27.76 13.88
C HIS A 109 1.39 26.43 13.12
N LEU A 110 1.11 26.50 11.81
CA LEU A 110 1.08 25.33 10.95
C LEU A 110 2.47 24.68 10.81
N GLN A 111 3.54 25.46 10.74
CA GLN A 111 4.91 24.94 10.69
C GLN A 111 5.33 24.24 11.98
N GLU A 112 4.93 24.78 13.14
CA GLU A 112 5.18 24.13 14.44
C GLU A 112 4.36 22.84 14.58
N ALA A 113 3.08 22.89 14.23
CA ALA A 113 2.20 21.70 14.21
C ALA A 113 2.73 20.62 13.25
N ARG A 114 3.32 21.02 12.11
CA ARG A 114 3.93 20.12 11.13
C ARG A 114 5.09 19.32 11.73
N GLY A 115 5.96 19.98 12.51
CA GLY A 115 7.07 19.31 13.17
C GLY A 115 6.60 18.30 14.23
N ALA A 116 5.59 18.69 15.02
CA ALA A 116 4.98 17.81 16.02
C ALA A 116 4.30 16.58 15.36
N GLU A 117 3.52 16.79 14.30
CA GLU A 117 2.84 15.72 13.57
C GLU A 117 3.85 14.77 12.91
N ALA A 118 4.96 15.29 12.37
CA ALA A 118 6.01 14.46 11.77
C ALA A 118 6.63 13.49 12.80
N HIS A 119 6.99 14.00 13.99
CA HIS A 119 7.52 13.16 15.06
C HIS A 119 6.50 12.15 15.59
N LEU A 120 5.24 12.57 15.74
CA LEU A 120 4.14 11.67 16.13
C LEU A 120 3.99 10.52 15.11
N LEU A 121 4.04 10.86 13.82
CA LEU A 121 3.87 9.88 12.74
C LEU A 121 5.03 8.89 12.69
N GLU A 122 6.27 9.35 12.80
CA GLU A 122 7.46 8.50 12.91
C GLU A 122 7.37 7.56 14.12
N HIS A 123 6.90 8.07 15.26
CA HIS A 123 6.70 7.27 16.46
C HIS A 123 5.63 6.19 16.24
N LYS A 124 4.46 6.53 15.69
CA LYS A 124 3.37 5.58 15.39
C LYS A 124 3.81 4.51 14.39
N MET A 125 4.55 4.89 13.34
CA MET A 125 5.09 3.94 12.37
C MET A 125 6.10 2.98 13.02
N SER A 126 6.98 3.51 13.88
CA SER A 126 7.98 2.71 14.61
C SER A 126 7.33 1.71 15.58
N GLN A 127 6.32 2.14 16.34
CA GLN A 127 5.56 1.27 17.25
C GLN A 127 4.91 0.08 16.52
N ARG A 128 4.38 0.33 15.31
CA ARG A 128 3.73 -0.69 14.47
C ARG A 128 4.70 -1.47 13.58
N LYS A 129 6.02 -1.27 13.74
CA LYS A 129 7.09 -1.90 12.92
C LYS A 129 6.89 -1.67 11.41
N LEU A 130 6.38 -0.50 11.03
CA LEU A 130 6.17 -0.13 9.64
C LEU A 130 7.41 0.54 9.07
N ASP A 131 8.25 -0.23 8.39
CA ASP A 131 9.41 0.29 7.65
C ASP A 131 8.92 1.19 6.50
N GLY A 132 9.08 2.51 6.58
CA GLY A 132 8.58 3.44 5.57
C GLY A 132 8.98 4.89 5.82
N PHE A 133 8.46 5.79 5.00
CA PHE A 133 8.73 7.23 5.09
C PHE A 133 7.48 7.98 5.56
N ALA A 134 7.65 8.87 6.54
CA ALA A 134 6.63 9.81 6.99
C ALA A 134 6.86 11.17 6.33
N THR A 135 5.80 11.80 5.84
CA THR A 135 5.86 13.17 5.31
C THR A 135 4.63 13.95 5.74
N VAL A 136 4.80 15.23 6.03
CA VAL A 136 3.71 16.15 6.36
C VAL A 136 3.68 17.25 5.32
N ILE A 137 2.56 17.35 4.60
CA ILE A 137 2.37 18.23 3.46
C ILE A 137 1.39 19.35 3.86
N PRO A 138 1.85 20.61 3.95
CA PRO A 138 0.96 21.74 4.17
C PRO A 138 0.23 22.11 2.86
N SER A 139 -1.10 22.19 2.90
CA SER A 139 -1.93 22.52 1.73
C SER A 139 -3.19 23.30 2.14
N PRO A 140 -3.75 24.14 1.25
CA PRO A 140 -4.95 24.92 1.57
C PRO A 140 -6.22 24.05 1.61
N SER A 141 -6.22 22.91 0.90
CA SER A 141 -7.32 21.95 0.88
C SER A 141 -6.80 20.51 0.98
N MET A 142 -7.69 19.59 1.34
CA MET A 142 -7.35 18.15 1.37
C MET A 142 -7.06 17.66 -0.05
N TYR A 143 -7.91 18.04 -1.02
CA TYR A 143 -7.73 17.68 -2.42
C TYR A 143 -6.34 18.05 -2.97
N GLU A 144 -5.88 19.30 -2.80
CA GLU A 144 -4.58 19.73 -3.30
C GLU A 144 -3.41 19.02 -2.61
N GLY A 145 -3.55 18.76 -1.31
CA GLY A 145 -2.58 18.00 -0.53
C GLY A 145 -2.45 16.56 -1.03
N VAL A 146 -3.58 15.87 -1.22
CA VAL A 146 -3.59 14.50 -1.74
C VAL A 146 -3.11 14.46 -3.18
N SER A 147 -3.56 15.39 -4.03
CA SER A 147 -3.13 15.48 -5.43
C SER A 147 -1.61 15.62 -5.54
N SER A 148 -1.03 16.52 -4.74
CA SER A 148 0.42 16.66 -4.62
C SER A 148 1.06 15.34 -4.16
N ALA A 149 0.58 14.75 -3.06
CA ALA A 149 1.12 13.50 -2.54
C ALA A 149 1.09 12.38 -3.60
N VAL A 150 0.01 12.25 -4.35
CA VAL A 150 -0.15 11.23 -5.38
C VAL A 150 0.83 11.47 -6.53
N THR A 151 0.93 12.67 -7.07
CA THR A 151 1.78 12.94 -8.24
C THR A 151 3.27 12.95 -7.92
N ILE A 152 3.68 13.56 -6.80
CA ILE A 152 5.10 13.83 -6.52
C ILE A 152 5.78 12.84 -5.58
N THR A 153 5.04 11.96 -4.90
CA THR A 153 5.67 11.01 -3.98
C THR A 153 6.42 9.91 -4.73
N GLY A 154 7.70 9.76 -4.38
CA GLY A 154 8.58 8.72 -4.92
C GLY A 154 9.81 9.30 -5.61
N LEU A 155 10.74 8.43 -5.96
CA LEU A 155 11.98 8.80 -6.65
C LEU A 155 12.35 7.73 -7.68
N GLY A 156 12.46 8.11 -8.95
CA GLY A 156 12.75 7.17 -10.04
C GLY A 156 11.74 6.01 -10.10
N GLY A 157 12.25 4.77 -10.08
CA GLY A 157 11.47 3.52 -9.99
C GLY A 157 11.02 3.11 -8.58
N LEU A 158 11.08 4.02 -7.60
CA LEU A 158 10.42 3.84 -6.31
C LEU A 158 9.26 4.82 -6.22
N ARG A 159 8.09 4.39 -6.71
CA ARG A 159 6.85 5.16 -6.66
C ARG A 159 5.71 4.33 -6.08
N PRO A 160 4.87 4.92 -5.21
CA PRO A 160 3.71 4.23 -4.71
C PRO A 160 2.72 4.01 -5.86
N ASN A 161 2.16 2.80 -5.91
CA ASN A 161 1.18 2.38 -6.91
C ASN A 161 -0.21 2.11 -6.30
N THR A 162 -0.33 2.25 -4.98
CA THR A 162 -1.57 2.04 -4.22
C THR A 162 -1.76 3.21 -3.29
N VAL A 163 -2.89 3.90 -3.35
CA VAL A 163 -3.25 4.97 -2.42
C VAL A 163 -4.25 4.42 -1.42
N ILE A 164 -3.98 4.58 -0.13
CA ILE A 164 -4.87 4.19 0.95
C ILE A 164 -5.44 5.47 1.57
N ILE A 165 -6.76 5.64 1.50
CA ILE A 165 -7.48 6.81 2.00
C ILE A 165 -8.70 6.39 2.82
N ALA A 166 -9.10 7.22 3.78
CA ALA A 166 -10.35 7.03 4.47
C ALA A 166 -11.53 7.53 3.62
N TRP A 167 -12.69 6.90 3.80
CA TRP A 167 -13.96 7.45 3.31
C TRP A 167 -14.24 8.79 4.01
N PRO A 168 -14.76 9.81 3.32
CA PRO A 168 -14.98 11.17 3.85
C PRO A 168 -16.17 11.25 4.82
N GLU A 169 -16.30 10.30 5.74
CA GLU A 169 -17.25 10.36 6.85
C GLU A 169 -16.88 11.47 7.84
N LYS A 170 -17.91 12.07 8.44
CA LYS A 170 -17.72 12.93 9.60
C LYS A 170 -17.41 12.09 10.84
N ALA A 171 -16.85 12.71 11.87
CA ALA A 171 -16.46 12.03 13.10
C ALA A 171 -17.65 11.40 13.87
N ASP A 172 -18.87 11.88 13.61
CA ASP A 172 -20.14 11.36 14.12
C ASP A 172 -20.68 10.16 13.31
N GLY A 173 -20.02 9.79 12.21
CA GLY A 173 -20.46 8.74 11.29
C GLY A 173 -21.55 9.19 10.31
N SER A 174 -21.89 10.49 10.28
CA SER A 174 -22.83 11.03 9.30
C SER A 174 -22.19 11.17 7.92
N GLU A 175 -23.05 11.30 6.91
CA GLU A 175 -22.64 11.47 5.52
C GLU A 175 -21.71 12.68 5.33
N PRO A 176 -20.78 12.60 4.34
CA PRO A 176 -19.92 13.72 3.97
C PRO A 176 -20.75 14.98 3.70
N SER A 177 -20.17 16.14 4.01
CA SER A 177 -20.68 17.38 3.42
C SER A 177 -20.53 17.32 1.90
N SER A 178 -21.41 17.99 1.16
CA SER A 178 -21.35 18.05 -0.31
C SER A 178 -19.96 18.47 -0.81
N GLY A 179 -19.31 19.44 -0.15
CA GLY A 179 -17.95 19.86 -0.46
C GLY A 179 -16.91 18.74 -0.28
N ALA A 180 -16.94 18.02 0.85
CA ALA A 180 -16.00 16.93 1.11
C ALA A 180 -16.20 15.74 0.15
N ALA A 181 -17.44 15.46 -0.24
CA ALA A 181 -17.75 14.44 -1.26
C ALA A 181 -17.16 14.83 -2.62
N VAL A 182 -17.32 16.08 -3.04
CA VAL A 182 -16.74 16.59 -4.31
C VAL A 182 -15.22 16.55 -4.27
N GLU A 183 -14.58 16.96 -3.18
CA GLU A 183 -13.13 16.85 -3.02
C GLU A 183 -12.65 15.39 -3.11
N PHE A 184 -13.37 14.46 -2.46
CA PHE A 184 -13.04 13.04 -2.50
C PHE A 184 -13.15 12.45 -3.91
N VAL A 185 -14.22 12.76 -4.66
CA VAL A 185 -14.37 12.31 -6.06
C VAL A 185 -13.23 12.84 -6.92
N ARG A 186 -12.86 14.11 -6.79
CA ARG A 186 -11.71 14.69 -7.51
C ARG A 186 -10.40 14.00 -7.13
N THR A 187 -10.22 13.63 -5.86
CA THR A 187 -9.07 12.83 -5.43
C THR A 187 -9.02 11.47 -6.12
N LEU A 188 -10.17 10.80 -6.30
CA LEU A 188 -10.25 9.54 -7.05
C LEU A 188 -9.90 9.73 -8.54
N GLU A 189 -10.35 10.83 -9.14
CA GLU A 189 -9.99 11.19 -10.52
C GLU A 189 -8.48 11.35 -10.69
N VAL A 190 -7.81 12.05 -9.76
CA VAL A 190 -6.34 12.18 -9.79
C VAL A 190 -5.66 10.82 -9.65
N CYS A 191 -6.12 9.97 -8.74
CA CYS A 191 -5.55 8.62 -8.59
C CYS A 191 -5.72 7.78 -9.86
N ARG A 192 -6.87 7.92 -10.55
CA ARG A 192 -7.14 7.25 -11.82
C ARG A 192 -6.22 7.77 -12.94
N ILE A 193 -6.05 9.08 -13.06
CA ILE A 193 -5.16 9.71 -14.06
C ILE A 193 -3.72 9.22 -13.85
N GLU A 194 -3.28 9.15 -12.59
CA GLU A 194 -1.95 8.67 -12.19
C GLU A 194 -1.83 7.14 -12.18
N GLN A 195 -2.84 6.42 -12.67
CA GLN A 195 -2.88 4.95 -12.80
C GLN A 195 -2.54 4.21 -11.49
N LYS A 196 -3.05 4.71 -10.37
CA LYS A 196 -2.85 4.10 -9.04
C LYS A 196 -4.08 3.32 -8.60
N ALA A 197 -3.85 2.17 -7.98
CA ALA A 197 -4.90 1.47 -7.26
C ALA A 197 -5.33 2.32 -6.06
N VAL A 198 -6.62 2.33 -5.74
CA VAL A 198 -7.15 3.02 -4.55
C VAL A 198 -7.78 2.01 -3.61
N ILE A 199 -7.43 2.11 -2.33
CA ILE A 199 -8.06 1.38 -1.25
C ILE A 199 -8.73 2.40 -0.34
N CYS A 200 -10.06 2.40 -0.35
CA CYS A 200 -10.87 3.28 0.48
C CYS A 200 -11.33 2.53 1.73
N VAL A 201 -11.07 3.10 2.91
CA VAL A 201 -11.44 2.51 4.20
C VAL A 201 -12.63 3.26 4.79
N LYS A 202 -13.77 2.59 4.85
CA LYS A 202 -14.99 3.12 5.50
C LYS A 202 -14.93 2.95 7.02
N GLY A 203 -15.42 3.93 7.78
CA GLY A 203 -15.42 3.89 9.25
C GLY A 203 -14.11 4.33 9.92
N ALA A 204 -13.04 4.59 9.16
CA ALA A 204 -11.76 5.06 9.72
C ALA A 204 -11.88 6.46 10.36
N SER A 205 -12.72 7.32 9.79
CA SER A 205 -12.94 8.70 10.25
C SER A 205 -13.86 8.79 11.48
N SER A 206 -14.68 7.76 11.73
CA SER A 206 -15.59 7.69 12.88
C SER A 206 -14.86 7.24 14.14
N ARG A 207 -14.95 8.01 15.23
CA ARG A 207 -14.22 7.68 16.48
C ARG A 207 -14.66 6.36 17.10
N SER A 208 -15.95 6.05 17.04
CA SER A 208 -16.50 4.81 17.60
C SER A 208 -16.04 3.59 16.80
N LEU A 209 -16.13 3.69 15.47
CA LEU A 209 -15.77 2.59 14.56
C LEU A 209 -14.27 2.36 14.51
N SER A 210 -13.47 3.43 14.46
CA SER A 210 -12.00 3.32 14.50
C SER A 210 -11.52 2.65 15.79
N ARG A 211 -12.06 3.03 16.95
CA ARG A 211 -11.74 2.37 18.22
C ARG A 211 -12.17 0.91 18.22
N SER A 212 -13.39 0.62 17.78
CA SER A 212 -13.90 -0.76 17.70
C SER A 212 -13.04 -1.63 16.76
N PHE A 213 -12.59 -1.06 15.63
CA PHE A 213 -11.71 -1.71 14.68
C PHE A 213 -10.34 -2.03 15.31
N LEU A 214 -9.72 -1.04 15.97
CA LEU A 214 -8.43 -1.23 16.63
C LEU A 214 -8.54 -2.26 17.76
N ASP A 215 -9.58 -2.16 18.60
CA ASP A 215 -9.84 -3.13 19.67
C ASP A 215 -10.03 -4.54 19.11
N TYR A 216 -10.74 -4.70 17.98
CA TYR A 216 -10.93 -6.01 17.35
C TYR A 216 -9.61 -6.66 16.89
N PHE A 217 -8.64 -5.87 16.39
CA PHE A 217 -7.38 -6.39 15.85
C PHE A 217 -6.23 -6.42 16.86
N GLU A 218 -6.22 -5.52 17.84
CA GLU A 218 -5.14 -5.35 18.80
C GLU A 218 -5.42 -6.05 20.14
N HIS A 219 -6.69 -6.29 20.49
CA HIS A 219 -7.02 -6.89 21.77
C HIS A 219 -6.73 -8.41 21.81
N PRO A 220 -5.98 -8.92 22.81
CA PRO A 220 -5.58 -10.33 22.90
C PRO A 220 -6.76 -11.32 22.85
N GLY A 221 -7.87 -10.99 23.51
CA GLY A 221 -9.07 -11.86 23.56
C GLY A 221 -9.81 -12.02 22.23
N TYR A 222 -9.69 -11.06 21.30
CA TYR A 222 -10.29 -11.15 19.96
C TYR A 222 -9.38 -11.88 18.96
N ARG A 223 -8.15 -12.23 19.35
CA ARG A 223 -7.26 -13.07 18.52
C ARG A 223 -7.72 -14.52 18.44
N GLU A 224 -8.57 -14.96 19.36
CA GLU A 224 -8.99 -16.37 19.48
C GLU A 224 -10.33 -16.69 18.80
N SER A 225 -11.07 -15.67 18.33
CA SER A 225 -12.34 -15.86 17.63
C SER A 225 -12.12 -16.24 16.17
N GLN A 226 -13.04 -17.03 15.61
CA GLN A 226 -13.03 -17.34 14.19
C GLN A 226 -13.30 -16.07 13.38
N LYS A 227 -12.38 -15.70 12.49
CA LYS A 227 -12.49 -14.52 11.63
C LYS A 227 -13.02 -14.92 10.26
N VAL A 228 -13.86 -14.06 9.69
CA VAL A 228 -14.41 -14.25 8.35
C VAL A 228 -14.05 -13.03 7.51
N VAL A 229 -13.54 -13.27 6.30
CA VAL A 229 -13.26 -12.22 5.31
C VAL A 229 -14.16 -12.47 4.11
N ASP A 230 -15.09 -11.55 3.89
CA ASP A 230 -16.00 -11.59 2.75
C ASP A 230 -15.46 -10.70 1.64
N VAL A 231 -15.29 -11.29 0.46
CA VAL A 231 -14.80 -10.61 -0.74
C VAL A 231 -15.92 -10.59 -1.77
N TRP A 232 -16.40 -9.39 -2.11
CA TRP A 232 -17.39 -9.21 -3.15
C TRP A 232 -16.69 -8.86 -4.47
N TRP A 233 -16.57 -9.86 -5.35
CA TRP A 233 -16.06 -9.69 -6.69
C TRP A 233 -17.20 -9.35 -7.64
N ILE A 234 -17.36 -8.06 -7.92
CA ILE A 234 -18.36 -7.52 -8.84
C ILE A 234 -17.68 -7.20 -10.17
N ILE A 235 -17.81 -8.10 -11.15
CA ILE A 235 -17.31 -7.98 -12.54
C ILE A 235 -15.78 -7.78 -12.66
N HIS A 236 -15.27 -6.64 -12.21
CA HIS A 236 -13.89 -6.18 -12.38
C HIS A 236 -12.97 -6.57 -11.21
N ASP A 237 -11.66 -6.43 -11.44
CA ASP A 237 -10.58 -6.44 -10.44
C ASP A 237 -10.48 -7.64 -9.49
N GLY A 238 -11.14 -8.75 -9.80
CA GLY A 238 -11.12 -9.94 -8.94
C GLY A 238 -9.74 -10.48 -8.59
N GLY A 239 -8.79 -10.41 -9.52
CA GLY A 239 -7.40 -10.79 -9.25
C GLY A 239 -6.75 -9.92 -8.17
N LEU A 240 -7.01 -8.61 -8.19
CA LEU A 240 -6.54 -7.67 -7.18
C LEU A 240 -7.26 -7.89 -5.85
N LEU A 241 -8.58 -8.07 -5.86
CA LEU A 241 -9.37 -8.33 -4.65
C LEU A 241 -8.94 -9.63 -3.95
N ALA A 242 -8.77 -10.71 -4.71
CA ALA A 242 -8.27 -11.98 -4.18
C ALA A 242 -6.84 -11.86 -3.64
N LEU A 243 -5.98 -11.09 -4.32
CA LEU A 243 -4.62 -10.81 -3.86
C LEU A 243 -4.62 -10.01 -2.56
N LEU A 244 -5.46 -8.98 -2.43
CA LEU A 244 -5.57 -8.17 -1.22
C LEU A 244 -6.07 -9.02 -0.05
N ALA A 245 -7.15 -9.78 -0.24
CA ALA A 245 -7.66 -10.70 0.77
C ALA A 245 -6.58 -11.70 1.21
N TRP A 246 -5.82 -12.23 0.25
CA TRP A 246 -4.67 -13.09 0.55
C TRP A 246 -3.63 -12.37 1.41
N LEU A 247 -3.16 -11.19 1.01
CA LEU A 247 -2.18 -10.40 1.75
C LEU A 247 -2.65 -10.12 3.19
N PHE A 248 -3.91 -9.71 3.37
CA PHE A 248 -4.50 -9.54 4.71
C PHE A 248 -4.38 -10.81 5.55
N THR A 249 -4.78 -11.95 5.00
CA THR A 249 -4.76 -13.24 5.73
C THR A 249 -3.35 -13.78 6.00
N THR A 250 -2.31 -13.26 5.33
CA THR A 250 -0.91 -13.63 5.63
C THR A 250 -0.35 -12.93 6.88
N HIS A 251 -0.96 -11.83 7.32
CA HIS A 251 -0.48 -11.07 8.47
C HIS A 251 -0.77 -11.78 9.79
N GLU A 252 0.14 -11.71 10.76
CA GLU A 252 0.06 -12.45 12.04
C GLU A 252 -1.27 -12.25 12.80
N VAL A 253 -1.89 -11.09 12.63
CA VAL A 253 -3.21 -10.75 13.22
C VAL A 253 -4.35 -11.66 12.71
N TRP A 254 -4.22 -12.23 11.52
CA TRP A 254 -5.22 -13.07 10.85
C TRP A 254 -4.84 -14.56 10.79
N VAL A 255 -3.59 -14.89 11.09
CA VAL A 255 -3.04 -16.25 10.96
C VAL A 255 -3.48 -17.18 12.10
N TRP A 256 -4.02 -16.65 13.21
CA TRP A 256 -4.49 -17.48 14.33
C TRP A 256 -5.87 -18.11 14.03
N LYS A 257 -5.94 -19.45 14.15
CA LYS A 257 -7.14 -20.32 14.02
C LYS A 257 -8.06 -19.98 12.84
N THR A 258 -7.72 -20.50 11.65
CA THR A 258 -8.62 -20.70 10.49
C THR A 258 -9.50 -19.49 10.13
N THR A 259 -8.90 -18.41 9.63
CA THR A 259 -9.68 -17.36 8.94
C THR A 259 -10.39 -17.98 7.73
N ARG A 260 -11.71 -17.87 7.69
CA ARG A 260 -12.55 -18.33 6.57
C ARG A 260 -12.72 -17.20 5.57
N VAL A 261 -12.28 -17.42 4.34
CA VAL A 261 -12.46 -16.46 3.24
C VAL A 261 -13.66 -16.89 2.41
N ARG A 262 -14.65 -16.02 2.24
CA ARG A 262 -15.80 -16.25 1.37
C ARG A 262 -15.73 -15.28 0.20
N ILE A 263 -15.77 -15.79 -1.02
CA ILE A 263 -15.71 -14.97 -2.23
C ILE A 263 -17.07 -15.07 -2.92
N PHE A 264 -17.77 -13.95 -2.96
CA PHE A 264 -19.03 -13.79 -3.67
C PHE A 264 -18.72 -13.23 -5.05
N VAL A 265 -18.88 -14.05 -6.08
CA VAL A 265 -18.69 -13.65 -7.48
C VAL A 265 -20.03 -13.28 -8.06
N VAL A 266 -20.18 -12.04 -8.50
CA VAL A 266 -21.41 -11.55 -9.14
C VAL A 266 -21.31 -11.75 -10.64
N MET A 267 -22.29 -12.45 -11.23
CA MET A 267 -22.35 -12.71 -12.67
C MET A 267 -23.77 -12.49 -13.23
N GLU A 268 -23.83 -12.20 -14.52
CA GLU A 268 -25.07 -11.92 -15.27
C GLU A 268 -25.43 -13.08 -16.19
N GLU A 269 -26.72 -13.27 -16.46
CA GLU A 269 -27.28 -14.15 -17.51
C GLU A 269 -26.76 -15.60 -17.55
N ILE A 270 -26.29 -16.13 -16.42
CA ILE A 270 -25.76 -17.49 -16.32
C ILE A 270 -26.78 -18.40 -15.61
N THR A 271 -26.95 -19.62 -16.12
CA THR A 271 -27.80 -20.63 -15.48
C THR A 271 -27.21 -21.08 -14.14
N ALA A 272 -28.04 -21.50 -13.18
CA ALA A 272 -27.60 -21.93 -11.85
C ALA A 272 -26.51 -23.04 -11.91
N GLU A 273 -26.60 -23.94 -12.90
CA GLU A 273 -25.61 -25.01 -13.11
C GLU A 273 -24.25 -24.46 -13.56
N GLN A 274 -24.24 -23.53 -14.51
CA GLN A 274 -23.02 -22.88 -14.99
C GLN A 274 -22.39 -22.01 -13.89
N ALA A 275 -23.20 -21.34 -13.08
CA ALA A 275 -22.75 -20.58 -11.91
C ALA A 275 -22.06 -21.48 -10.89
N ALA A 276 -22.67 -22.62 -10.55
CA ALA A 276 -22.06 -23.61 -9.65
C ALA A 276 -20.73 -24.16 -10.21
N ALA A 277 -20.69 -24.49 -11.51
CA ALA A 277 -19.47 -24.98 -12.16
C ALA A 277 -18.35 -23.92 -12.17
N ALA A 278 -18.69 -22.64 -12.41
CA ALA A 278 -17.74 -21.54 -12.38
C ALA A 278 -17.19 -21.30 -10.96
N GLY A 279 -18.05 -21.31 -9.95
CA GLY A 279 -17.67 -21.21 -8.54
C GLY A 279 -16.72 -22.32 -8.12
N GLN A 280 -17.05 -23.58 -8.44
CA GLN A 280 -16.21 -24.73 -8.13
C GLN A 280 -14.86 -24.68 -8.85
N LYS A 281 -14.84 -24.23 -10.12
CA LYS A 281 -13.59 -24.04 -10.88
C LYS A 281 -12.69 -22.97 -10.24
N LEU A 282 -13.27 -21.87 -9.78
CA LEU A 282 -12.53 -20.80 -9.10
C LEU A 282 -12.01 -21.30 -7.75
N GLU A 283 -12.85 -21.95 -6.95
CA GLU A 283 -12.47 -22.50 -5.65
C GLU A 283 -11.30 -23.49 -5.78
N ASN A 284 -11.39 -24.43 -6.74
CA ASN A 284 -10.32 -25.38 -7.04
C ASN A 284 -9.03 -24.66 -7.46
N THR A 285 -9.14 -23.57 -8.21
CA THR A 285 -7.98 -22.78 -8.62
C THR A 285 -7.30 -22.11 -7.44
N LEU A 286 -8.08 -21.50 -6.53
CA LEU A 286 -7.57 -20.82 -5.33
C LEU A 286 -6.93 -21.81 -4.35
N ARG A 287 -7.54 -22.98 -4.15
CA ARG A 287 -7.00 -24.09 -3.33
C ARG A 287 -5.70 -24.63 -3.93
N ARG A 288 -5.66 -24.87 -5.25
CA ARG A 288 -4.46 -25.33 -5.96
C ARG A 288 -3.30 -24.34 -5.84
N LYS A 289 -3.59 -23.04 -5.92
CA LYS A 289 -2.61 -21.97 -5.73
C LYS A 289 -2.21 -21.75 -4.26
N ARG A 290 -2.84 -22.48 -3.32
CA ARG A 290 -2.58 -22.42 -1.86
C ARG A 290 -2.63 -21.00 -1.30
N LEU A 291 -3.54 -20.18 -1.84
CA LEU A 291 -3.70 -18.81 -1.36
C LEU A 291 -4.33 -18.83 0.04
N PHE A 292 -5.44 -19.55 0.20
CA PHE A 292 -6.21 -19.59 1.45
C PHE A 292 -6.24 -20.99 2.06
N GLN A 293 -6.29 -21.07 3.39
CA GLN A 293 -6.49 -22.35 4.10
C GLN A 293 -7.95 -22.81 3.99
N THR A 294 -8.89 -21.88 4.20
CA THR A 294 -10.33 -22.12 4.08
C THR A 294 -10.90 -21.06 3.15
N VAL A 295 -11.33 -21.48 1.95
CA VAL A 295 -11.98 -20.61 0.97
C VAL A 295 -13.26 -21.27 0.48
N GLU A 296 -14.30 -20.46 0.37
CA GLU A 296 -15.58 -20.82 -0.22
C GLU A 296 -15.93 -19.79 -1.28
N VAL A 297 -16.42 -20.26 -2.42
CA VAL A 297 -16.83 -19.41 -3.52
C VAL A 297 -18.32 -19.60 -3.76
N GLU A 298 -19.06 -18.50 -3.67
CA GLU A 298 -20.48 -18.45 -3.97
C GLU A 298 -20.69 -17.55 -5.19
N VAL A 299 -21.40 -18.05 -6.20
CA VAL A 299 -21.74 -17.26 -7.39
C VAL A 299 -23.13 -16.71 -7.22
N VAL A 300 -23.23 -15.39 -7.12
CA VAL A 300 -24.48 -14.65 -6.95
C VAL A 300 -24.93 -14.16 -8.33
N VAL A 301 -26.07 -14.68 -8.79
CA VAL A 301 -26.69 -14.22 -10.04
C VAL A 301 -27.58 -13.04 -9.72
N LEU A 302 -27.34 -11.90 -10.36
CA LEU A 302 -28.17 -10.69 -10.22
C LEU A 302 -28.72 -10.28 -11.58
N ASP A 303 -29.85 -9.56 -11.55
CA ASP A 303 -30.43 -8.95 -12.74
C ASP A 303 -29.57 -7.78 -13.24
N ASP A 304 -29.46 -7.63 -14.56
CA ASP A 304 -28.71 -6.56 -15.26
C ASP A 304 -28.95 -5.16 -14.69
N LYS A 305 -30.21 -4.85 -14.35
CA LYS A 305 -30.59 -3.52 -13.84
C LYS A 305 -29.91 -3.16 -12.52
N MET A 306 -29.47 -4.16 -11.75
CA MET A 306 -28.79 -3.93 -10.47
C MET A 306 -27.27 -3.74 -10.63
N ILE A 307 -26.72 -4.09 -11.80
CA ILE A 307 -25.27 -4.06 -12.06
C ILE A 307 -24.91 -3.09 -13.20
N GLU A 308 -25.89 -2.47 -13.85
CA GLU A 308 -25.72 -1.46 -14.92
C GLU A 308 -24.59 -0.43 -14.69
N PRO A 309 -24.39 0.13 -13.47
CA PRO A 309 -23.28 1.06 -13.22
C PRO A 309 -21.88 0.45 -13.40
N TYR A 310 -21.76 -0.87 -13.35
CA TYR A 310 -20.51 -1.62 -13.44
C TYR A 310 -20.29 -2.24 -14.84
N THR A 311 -21.34 -2.49 -15.62
CA THR A 311 -21.24 -3.10 -16.97
C THR A 311 -21.05 -2.10 -18.09
N TYR A 312 -21.58 -0.88 -17.98
CA TYR A 312 -21.59 0.11 -19.07
C TYR A 312 -20.19 0.41 -19.64
N ASP A 313 -19.16 0.40 -18.79
CA ASP A 313 -17.77 0.75 -19.14
C ASP A 313 -16.89 -0.50 -19.42
N TRP A 314 -17.46 -1.71 -19.38
CA TRP A 314 -16.70 -2.97 -19.43
C TRP A 314 -16.25 -3.36 -20.83
N THR A 315 -17.13 -3.26 -21.83
CA THR A 315 -16.84 -3.67 -23.21
C THR A 315 -15.65 -2.90 -23.78
N LEU A 316 -15.61 -1.59 -23.57
CA LEU A 316 -14.52 -0.71 -24.00
C LEU A 316 -13.18 -1.06 -23.32
N ARG A 317 -13.20 -1.28 -22.01
CA ARG A 317 -11.97 -1.55 -21.22
C ARG A 317 -11.44 -2.98 -21.37
N TYR A 318 -12.30 -3.93 -21.75
CA TYR A 318 -11.88 -5.31 -22.03
C TYR A 318 -10.99 -5.35 -23.29
N GLU A 319 -11.38 -4.63 -24.34
CA GLU A 319 -10.63 -4.52 -25.58
C GLU A 319 -9.26 -3.86 -25.36
N GLU A 320 -9.20 -2.78 -24.57
CA GLU A 320 -7.93 -2.13 -24.18
C GLU A 320 -7.02 -3.09 -23.40
N ARG A 321 -7.54 -3.85 -22.43
CA ARG A 321 -6.74 -4.81 -21.64
C ARG A 321 -6.21 -5.98 -22.48
N ALA A 322 -6.96 -6.43 -23.48
CA ALA A 322 -6.54 -7.50 -24.37
C ALA A 322 -5.31 -7.10 -25.22
N GLN A 323 -5.14 -5.81 -25.52
CA GLN A 323 -3.97 -5.31 -26.27
C GLN A 323 -2.65 -5.37 -25.47
N PHE A 324 -2.72 -5.38 -24.13
CA PHE A 324 -1.53 -5.39 -23.25
C PHE A 324 -1.18 -6.79 -22.72
N GLN A 325 -1.97 -7.82 -23.02
CA GLN A 325 -1.62 -9.20 -22.66
C GLN A 325 -0.68 -9.80 -23.71
N PRO A 326 0.52 -10.29 -23.33
CA PRO A 326 1.38 -10.99 -24.28
C PRO A 326 0.69 -12.30 -24.71
N THR A 327 0.64 -12.51 -26.03
CA THR A 327 0.10 -13.72 -26.70
C THR A 327 0.82 -14.99 -26.29
#